data_AF-A0A2H0BV07-F1
#
_entry.id   AF-A0A2H0BV07-F1
#
_cell.length_a   1.000
_cell.length_b   1.000
_cell.length_c   1.000
_cell.angle_alpha   90.00
_cell.angle_beta   90.00
_cell.angle_gamma   90.00
#
_symmetry.space_group_name_H-M   'P 1'
#
loop_
_entity.id
_entity.type
_entity.pdbx_description
1 polymer ?
#
loop_
_entity_poly.entity_id
_entity_poly.type
_entity_poly.pdbx_seq_one_letter_code
_entity_poly.pdbx_strand_id
1 'polypeptide(L)'
;MKNQQTSKYKEYSTKDFYNSVLLKTLGLTLKRLEKGSNKFVTFVFADPKGSAEQILANYWERTLTVEPRLLIENIHELKTRIYAK
;
A
#
# COMPACT_ATOMS: atom_id res chain seq x y z
N MET A 1 7.86 -36.03 6.52
CA MET A 1 6.99 -35.43 5.47
C MET A 1 7.17 -33.92 5.55
N LYS A 2 7.40 -33.24 4.41
CA LYS A 2 7.84 -31.84 4.35
C LYS A 2 6.75 -30.88 4.82
N ASN A 3 7.05 -30.03 5.81
CA ASN A 3 6.17 -28.96 6.27
C ASN A 3 5.96 -27.96 5.12
N GLN A 4 4.76 -27.91 4.56
CA GLN A 4 4.34 -26.82 3.68
C GLN A 4 3.94 -25.63 4.56
N GLN A 5 4.88 -24.71 4.74
CA GLN A 5 4.63 -23.41 5.34
C GLN A 5 3.94 -22.56 4.26
N THR A 6 2.62 -22.47 4.32
CA THR A 6 1.81 -21.71 3.36
C THR A 6 2.13 -20.22 3.50
N SER A 7 2.69 -19.61 2.44
CA SER A 7 3.00 -18.19 2.37
C SER A 7 1.70 -17.37 2.50
N LYS A 8 1.38 -16.92 3.71
CA LYS A 8 0.08 -16.27 4.02
C LYS A 8 -0.05 -14.86 3.47
N TYR A 9 1.05 -14.21 3.05
CA TYR A 9 1.04 -12.82 2.62
C TYR A 9 1.65 -12.68 1.23
N LYS A 10 0.80 -12.54 0.21
CA LYS A 10 1.19 -12.13 -1.14
C LYS A 10 0.74 -10.72 -1.46
N GLU A 11 -0.31 -10.26 -0.77
CA GLU A 11 -0.94 -8.97 -0.99
C GLU A 11 -1.28 -8.32 0.34
N TYR A 12 -1.20 -6.99 0.37
CA TYR A 12 -1.69 -6.14 1.45
C TYR A 12 -2.76 -5.22 0.89
N SER A 13 -3.88 -5.07 1.59
CA SER A 13 -4.97 -4.18 1.15
C SER A 13 -5.37 -3.19 2.22
N THR A 14 -5.70 -1.97 1.80
CA THR A 14 -6.19 -0.92 2.70
C THR A 14 -7.15 0.02 1.99
N LYS A 15 -8.08 0.58 2.75
CA LYS A 15 -8.98 1.67 2.30
C LYS A 15 -8.45 3.05 2.70
N ASP A 16 -7.40 3.09 3.51
CA ASP A 16 -6.79 4.34 3.95
C ASP A 16 -5.91 4.90 2.84
N PHE A 17 -6.25 6.11 2.41
CA PHE A 17 -5.57 6.78 1.32
C PHE A 17 -4.11 7.10 1.66
N TYR A 18 -3.83 7.58 2.88
CA TYR A 18 -2.48 7.99 3.25
C TYR A 18 -1.57 6.80 3.52
N ASN A 19 -2.08 5.71 4.10
CA ASN A 19 -1.34 4.45 4.17
C ASN A 19 -1.00 3.94 2.76
N SER A 20 -1.93 4.06 1.81
CA SER A 20 -1.67 3.67 0.41
C SER A 20 -0.58 4.52 -0.23
N VAL A 21 -0.61 5.85 0.00
CA VAL A 21 0.45 6.76 -0.46
C VAL A 21 1.79 6.36 0.15
N LEU A 22 1.86 6.12 1.46
CA LEU A 22 3.08 5.75 2.16
C LEU A 22 3.68 4.45 1.63
N LEU A 23 2.86 3.40 1.51
CA LEU A 23 3.31 2.11 0.99
C LEU A 23 3.87 2.24 -0.43
N LYS A 24 3.19 2.98 -1.30
CA LYS A 24 3.66 3.22 -2.67
C LYS A 24 4.96 4.03 -2.70
N THR A 25 5.04 5.07 -1.88
CA THR A 25 6.23 5.91 -1.75
C THR A 25 7.44 5.12 -1.27
N LEU A 26 7.21 4.12 -0.42
CA LEU A 26 8.22 3.24 0.15
C LEU A 26 8.46 1.96 -0.67
N GLY A 27 8.01 1.97 -1.93
CA GLY A 27 8.39 0.98 -2.94
C GLY A 27 7.45 -0.22 -3.04
N LEU A 28 6.34 -0.26 -2.31
CA LEU A 28 5.35 -1.31 -2.53
C LEU A 28 4.61 -1.07 -3.84
N THR A 29 4.53 -2.14 -4.64
CA THR A 29 3.87 -2.08 -5.94
C THR A 29 2.35 -2.15 -5.76
N LEU A 30 1.65 -1.06 -6.08
CA LEU A 30 0.19 -1.06 -6.19
C LEU A 30 -0.22 -1.95 -7.38
N LYS A 31 -0.89 -3.07 -7.10
CA LYS A 31 -1.37 -4.04 -8.09
C LYS A 31 -2.68 -3.61 -8.72
N ARG A 32 -3.66 -3.22 -7.90
CA ARG A 32 -5.00 -2.85 -8.37
C ARG A 32 -5.74 -1.95 -7.39
N LEU A 33 -6.78 -1.31 -7.91
CA LEU A 33 -7.80 -0.64 -7.13
C LEU A 33 -9.09 -1.45 -7.23
N GLU A 34 -9.68 -1.80 -6.09
CA GLU A 34 -10.98 -2.45 -6.01
C GLU A 34 -12.01 -1.40 -5.62
N LYS A 35 -12.86 -1.01 -6.58
CA LYS A 35 -13.95 -0.05 -6.37
C LYS A 35 -15.18 -0.84 -5.90
N GLY A 36 -15.59 -0.63 -4.65
CA GLY A 36 -16.79 -1.26 -4.10
C GLY A 36 -18.07 -0.52 -4.48
N SER A 37 -19.22 -1.11 -4.18
CA SER A 37 -20.56 -0.51 -4.38
C SER A 37 -20.78 0.77 -3.57
N ASN A 38 -20.17 0.86 -2.39
CA ASN A 38 -20.14 2.06 -1.56
C ASN A 38 -18.84 2.78 -1.86
N LYS A 39 -18.86 3.95 -2.53
CA LYS A 39 -17.86 5.03 -2.84
C LYS A 39 -16.38 4.95 -2.36
N PHE A 40 -15.96 3.84 -1.80
CA PHE A 40 -14.70 3.53 -1.18
C PHE A 40 -13.88 2.73 -2.18
N VAL A 41 -12.60 3.05 -2.21
CA VAL A 41 -11.61 2.37 -3.02
C VAL A 41 -10.69 1.61 -2.10
N THR A 42 -10.52 0.32 -2.35
CA THR A 42 -9.52 -0.50 -1.66
C THR A 42 -8.28 -0.59 -2.55
N PHE A 43 -7.13 -0.21 -2.00
CA PHE A 43 -5.84 -0.28 -2.66
C PHE A 43 -5.21 -1.63 -2.34
N VAL A 44 -4.77 -2.37 -3.36
CA VAL A 44 -4.13 -3.67 -3.16
C VAL A 44 -2.70 -3.63 -3.65
N PHE A 45 -1.77 -3.90 -2.75
CA PHE A 45 -0.33 -3.89 -2.96
C PHE A 45 0.23 -5.31 -3.01
N ALA A 46 1.28 -5.53 -3.79
CA ALA A 46 2.11 -6.71 -3.63
C ALA A 46 2.92 -6.61 -2.34
N ASP A 47 2.76 -7.61 -1.48
CA ASP A 47 3.50 -7.73 -0.23
C ASP A 47 3.95 -9.18 0.01
N PRO A 48 4.82 -9.73 -0.86
CA PRO A 48 5.28 -11.11 -0.75
C PRO A 48 6.09 -11.40 0.51
N LYS A 49 6.55 -10.35 1.20
CA LYS A 49 7.35 -10.42 2.42
C LYS A 49 6.55 -10.13 3.69
N GLY A 50 5.27 -9.77 3.59
CA GLY A 50 4.46 -9.36 4.76
C GLY A 50 5.03 -8.13 5.47
N SER A 51 5.59 -7.19 4.72
CA SER A 51 6.33 -6.03 5.20
C SER A 51 5.50 -4.75 5.32
N ALA A 52 4.29 -4.72 4.74
CA ALA A 52 3.47 -3.51 4.66
C ALA A 52 3.13 -2.94 6.06
N GLU A 53 2.70 -3.80 6.99
CA GLU A 53 2.33 -3.37 8.35
C GLU A 53 3.53 -2.80 9.10
N GLN A 54 4.71 -3.44 8.99
CA GLN A 54 5.93 -2.95 9.63
C GLN A 54 6.37 -1.60 9.06
N ILE A 55 6.23 -1.39 7.75
CA ILE A 55 6.54 -0.11 7.11
C ILE A 55 5.66 1.01 7.68
N LEU A 56 4.35 0.74 7.81
CA LEU A 56 3.42 1.71 8.39
C LEU A 56 3.74 2.00 9.85
N ALA A 57 4.01 0.96 10.65
CA ALA A 57 4.40 1.11 12.04
C ALA A 57 5.65 1.99 12.18
N ASN A 58 6.70 1.71 11.42
CA ASN A 58 7.95 2.47 11.44
C ASN A 58 7.74 3.95 11.07
N TYR A 59 6.86 4.24 10.12
CA TYR A 59 6.53 5.62 9.77
C TYR A 59 5.85 6.36 10.93
N TRP A 60 4.86 5.73 11.59
CA TRP A 60 4.15 6.34 12.72
C TRP A 60 5.04 6.51 13.96
N GLU A 61 6.00 5.61 14.15
CA GLU A 61 7.04 5.72 15.18
C GLU A 61 8.14 6.73 14.83
N ARG A 62 8.08 7.36 13.64
CA ARG A 62 9.08 8.31 13.13
C ARG A 62 10.48 7.71 12.98
N THR A 63 10.57 6.39 12.87
CA THR A 63 11.82 5.66 12.62
C THR A 63 12.13 5.53 11.13
N LEU A 64 11.19 5.95 10.27
CA LEU A 64 11.30 5.89 8.83
C LEU A 64 11.09 7.29 8.22
N THR A 65 12.03 7.71 7.38
CA THR A 65 11.97 8.98 6.65
C THR A 65 11.43 8.78 5.24
N VAL A 66 10.61 9.72 4.80
CA VAL A 66 10.01 9.71 3.47
C VAL A 66 10.46 10.97 2.73
N GLU A 67 10.85 10.82 1.46
CA GLU A 67 11.20 11.95 0.61
C GLU A 67 9.92 12.75 0.29
N PRO A 68 9.82 14.04 0.68
CA PRO A 68 8.57 14.80 0.60
C PRO A 68 8.05 14.97 -0.83
N ARG A 69 8.93 15.15 -1.82
CA ARG A 69 8.52 15.34 -3.21
C ARG A 69 7.89 14.07 -3.76
N LEU A 70 8.49 12.91 -3.52
CA LEU A 70 7.97 11.61 -3.92
C LEU A 70 6.63 11.30 -3.23
N LEU A 71 6.46 11.72 -1.97
CA LEU A 71 5.17 11.63 -1.28
C LEU A 71 4.08 12.43 -2.01
N ILE A 72 4.36 13.69 -2.36
CA ILE A 72 3.42 14.56 -3.09
C ILE A 72 3.10 14.00 -4.48
N GLU A 73 4.11 13.52 -5.21
CA GLU A 73 3.94 12.89 -6.52
C GLU A 73 3.03 11.66 -6.43
N ASN A 74 3.22 10.79 -5.42
CA ASN A 74 2.36 9.64 -5.20
C ASN A 74 0.94 10.01 -4.74
N ILE A 75 0.76 11.11 -3.98
CA ILE A 75 -0.58 11.64 -3.67
C ILE A 75 -1.33 11.98 -4.96
N HIS A 76 -0.69 12.72 -5.87
CA HIS A 76 -1.29 13.09 -7.14
C HIS A 76 -1.57 11.85 -8.01
N GLU A 77 -0.60 10.94 -8.12
CA GLU A 77 -0.76 9.73 -8.91
C GLU A 77 -1.94 8.89 -8.42
N LEU A 78 -2.04 8.63 -7.11
CA LEU A 78 -3.12 7.82 -6.56
C LEU A 78 -4.49 8.49 -6.69
N LYS A 79 -4.57 9.82 -6.49
CA LYS A 79 -5.82 10.56 -6.76
C LYS A 79 -6.23 10.42 -8.23
N THR A 80 -5.31 10.59 -9.17
CA THR A 80 -5.58 10.39 -10.59
C THR A 80 -6.08 8.98 -10.87
N ARG A 81 -5.47 7.94 -10.30
CA ARG A 81 -5.92 6.54 -10.48
C ARG A 81 -7.33 6.28 -9.94
N ILE A 82 -7.72 6.91 -8.83
CA ILE A 82 -9.08 6.78 -8.26
C ILE A 82 -10.13 7.29 -9.26
N TYR A 83 -9.89 8.46 -9.84
CA TYR A 83 -10.84 9.16 -10.71
C TYR A 83 -10.66 8.89 -12.20
N ALA A 84 -9.60 8.20 -12.60
CA ALA A 84 -9.42 7.71 -13.96
C ALA A 84 -10.63 6.83 -14.35
N LYS A 85 -11.25 7.19 -15.47
CA LYS A 85 -12.38 6.49 -16.08
C LYS A 85 -11.90 5.32 -16.91
#